data_AF-A0A2W0BJ02-F1
#
_entry.id   AF-A0A2W0BJ02-F1
#
_cell.length_a   1.000
_cell.length_b   1.000
_cell.length_c   1.000
_cell.angle_alpha   90.00
_cell.angle_beta   90.00
_cell.angle_gamma   90.00
#
_symmetry.space_group_name_H-M   'P 1'
#
loop_
_entity.id
_entity.type
_entity.pdbx_description
1 polymer ?
#
loop_
_entity_poly.entity_id
_entity_poly.type
_entity_poly.pdbx_seq_one_letter_code
_entity_poly.pdbx_strand_id
1 'polypeptide(L)'
;MEYRLTFRRNPHWETNFKLALLVLVVVAVSNQAVAQADYSSFRAGVSADTKAAEPADLHAAKIDPVKEAAIRKLLEVQGIKDGFGSLAAQIVANAGPQVSVNFPPGKYREKLIKLFLARFEKKLRDDELLNFSVGVYDRHFNKSEIDGLVSFYGTPLGKKDISVRKELSAEIDSDAEKLGFRAWKEAVTEVLDENPDLRRELHAARSAEPKR
;
A
#
# COMPACT_ATOMS: atom_id res chain seq x y z
N MET A 1 -28.27 34.17 10.12
CA MET A 1 -28.35 32.70 10.04
C MET A 1 -26.96 32.17 9.74
N GLU A 2 -26.20 31.80 10.78
CA GLU A 2 -24.87 31.20 10.64
C GLU A 2 -25.00 29.67 10.59
N TYR A 3 -24.62 29.06 9.46
CA TYR A 3 -24.48 27.61 9.37
C TYR A 3 -23.12 27.20 9.96
N ARG A 4 -23.11 26.81 11.24
CA ARG A 4 -21.99 26.05 11.83
C ARG A 4 -22.00 24.64 11.25
N LEU A 5 -21.09 24.35 10.32
CA LEU A 5 -20.76 22.98 9.92
C LEU A 5 -20.06 22.29 11.09
N THR A 6 -20.83 21.68 11.98
CA THR A 6 -20.28 20.75 12.99
C THR A 6 -19.86 19.48 12.26
N PHE A 7 -18.58 19.40 11.89
CA PHE A 7 -17.97 18.14 11.46
C PHE A 7 -17.97 17.21 12.68
N ARG A 8 -18.97 16.33 12.76
CA ARG A 8 -19.07 15.33 13.83
C ARG A 8 -17.88 14.39 13.67
N ARG A 9 -16.86 14.56 14.51
CA ARG A 9 -15.63 13.77 14.54
C ARG A 9 -16.02 12.31 14.84
N ASN A 10 -16.12 11.49 13.78
CA ASN A 10 -16.54 10.10 13.91
C ASN A 10 -15.29 9.22 14.16
N PRO A 11 -15.04 8.70 15.37
CA PRO A 11 -13.75 8.10 15.72
C PRO A 11 -13.31 6.95 14.80
N HIS A 12 -14.26 6.28 14.15
CA HIS A 12 -14.01 5.21 13.18
C HIS A 12 -13.32 5.67 11.88
N TRP A 13 -13.48 6.93 11.45
CA TRP A 13 -12.83 7.42 10.23
C TRP A 13 -11.33 7.64 10.44
N GLU A 14 -10.90 8.09 11.62
CA GLU A 14 -9.48 8.27 11.95
C GLU A 14 -8.76 6.92 12.16
N THR A 15 -9.42 5.93 12.80
CA THR A 15 -8.82 4.59 12.98
C THR A 15 -8.72 3.82 11.67
N ASN A 16 -9.75 3.83 10.83
CA ASN A 16 -9.73 3.12 9.55
C ASN A 16 -8.73 3.72 8.56
N PHE A 17 -8.53 5.05 8.59
CA PHE A 17 -7.55 5.72 7.74
C PHE A 17 -6.11 5.50 8.22
N LYS A 18 -5.87 5.50 9.54
CA LYS A 18 -4.56 5.15 10.13
C LYS A 18 -4.18 3.69 9.86
N LEU A 19 -5.13 2.77 9.92
CA LEU A 19 -4.94 1.36 9.53
C LEU A 19 -4.62 1.20 8.04
N ALA A 20 -5.31 1.92 7.16
CA ALA A 20 -5.04 1.90 5.71
C ALA A 20 -3.64 2.46 5.37
N LEU A 21 -3.16 3.47 6.10
CA LEU A 21 -1.83 4.06 5.91
C LEU A 21 -0.71 3.18 6.49
N LEU A 22 -0.96 2.49 7.61
CA LEU A 22 -0.03 1.55 8.23
C LEU A 22 0.20 0.30 7.35
N VAL A 23 -0.83 -0.20 6.67
CA VAL A 23 -0.70 -1.29 5.69
C VAL A 23 0.10 -0.83 4.46
N LEU A 24 -0.10 0.39 3.96
CA LEU A 24 0.60 0.89 2.77
C LEU A 24 2.11 1.12 2.98
N VAL A 25 2.56 1.49 4.18
CA VAL A 25 4.00 1.68 4.47
C VAL A 25 4.70 0.37 4.85
N VAL A 26 4.01 -0.59 5.49
CA VAL A 26 4.56 -1.94 5.70
C VAL A 26 4.68 -2.70 4.36
N VAL A 27 3.77 -2.46 3.42
CA VAL A 27 3.80 -3.04 2.06
C VAL A 27 4.89 -2.44 1.17
N ALA A 28 5.32 -1.20 1.40
CA ALA A 28 6.39 -0.59 0.62
C ALA A 28 7.79 -1.19 0.92
N VAL A 29 7.95 -1.91 2.04
CA VAL A 29 9.18 -2.66 2.37
C VAL A 29 8.97 -4.17 2.28
N SER A 30 7.73 -4.63 2.17
CA SER A 30 7.37 -6.04 2.01
C SER A 30 6.40 -6.18 0.84
N ASN A 31 6.95 -6.45 -0.34
CA ASN A 31 6.37 -7.29 -1.39
C ASN A 31 4.83 -7.29 -1.48
N GLN A 32 4.24 -6.65 -2.50
CA GLN A 32 2.88 -6.98 -2.91
C GLN A 32 2.79 -7.26 -4.41
N ALA A 33 3.29 -8.45 -4.76
CA ALA A 33 2.51 -9.37 -5.58
C ALA A 33 1.48 -10.07 -4.68
N VAL A 34 0.33 -9.43 -4.43
CA VAL A 34 -0.94 -10.14 -4.20
C VAL A 34 -2.04 -9.24 -4.77
N ALA A 35 -2.31 -9.42 -6.06
CA ALA A 35 -3.60 -9.06 -6.60
C ALA A 35 -4.67 -9.90 -5.87
N GLN A 36 -5.65 -9.22 -5.29
CA GLN A 36 -7.00 -9.72 -4.98
C GLN A 36 -7.10 -11.18 -4.49
N ALA A 37 -6.81 -11.40 -3.20
CA ALA A 37 -7.40 -12.52 -2.48
C ALA A 37 -8.04 -12.00 -1.19
N ASP A 38 -9.35 -12.22 -1.08
CA ASP A 38 -10.23 -12.06 0.08
C ASP A 38 -9.67 -11.37 1.34
N TYR A 39 -9.98 -10.08 1.49
CA TYR A 39 -9.92 -9.36 2.77
C TYR A 39 -10.89 -9.89 3.84
N SER A 40 -11.78 -10.82 3.47
CA SER A 40 -12.80 -11.40 4.34
C SER A 40 -12.22 -12.51 5.25
N SER A 41 -11.21 -13.25 4.79
CA SER A 41 -10.68 -14.43 5.49
C SER A 41 -9.64 -14.10 6.57
N PHE A 42 -8.92 -12.97 6.47
CA PHE A 42 -8.02 -12.52 7.54
C PHE A 42 -8.77 -12.05 8.80
N ARG A 43 -10.02 -11.59 8.64
CA ARG A 43 -10.83 -11.09 9.78
C ARG A 43 -11.41 -12.21 10.64
N ALA A 44 -11.48 -13.44 10.14
CA ALA A 44 -12.04 -14.59 10.86
C ALA A 44 -11.03 -15.32 11.77
N GLY A 45 -9.71 -15.08 11.60
CA GLY A 45 -8.65 -15.77 12.34
C GLY A 45 -8.04 -15.02 13.54
N VAL A 46 -8.34 -13.73 13.71
CA VAL A 46 -7.77 -12.89 14.78
C VAL A 46 -8.84 -12.52 15.81
N SER A 47 -9.45 -13.54 16.41
CA SER A 47 -10.33 -13.37 17.58
C SER A 47 -10.03 -14.46 18.61
N ALA A 48 -8.79 -14.46 19.10
CA ALA A 48 -8.43 -14.94 20.43
C ALA A 48 -7.02 -14.42 20.77
N ASP A 49 -6.92 -13.65 21.84
CA ASP A 49 -5.69 -13.33 22.56
C ASP A 49 -4.58 -12.57 21.83
N THR A 50 -4.86 -11.34 21.41
CA THR A 50 -3.82 -10.31 21.44
C THR A 50 -4.36 -9.11 22.18
N LYS A 51 -3.90 -8.95 23.42
CA LYS A 51 -4.07 -7.74 24.23
C LYS A 51 -3.66 -6.56 23.36
N ALA A 52 -4.64 -5.77 22.92
CA ALA A 52 -4.43 -4.62 22.06
C ALA A 52 -3.42 -3.70 22.74
N ALA A 53 -2.21 -3.65 22.20
CA ALA A 53 -1.30 -2.55 22.49
C ALA A 53 -2.00 -1.29 21.99
N GLU A 54 -2.27 -0.35 22.90
CA GLU A 54 -2.71 1.00 22.56
C GLU A 54 -1.80 1.57 21.47
N PRO A 55 -2.34 2.36 20.51
CA PRO A 55 -1.52 3.04 19.53
C PRO A 55 -0.60 3.98 20.29
N ALA A 56 0.66 3.58 20.43
CA ALA A 56 1.72 4.43 20.95
C ALA A 56 1.67 5.74 20.16
N ASP A 57 1.52 6.83 20.90
CA ASP A 57 1.46 8.18 20.40
C ASP A 57 2.58 8.37 19.36
N LEU A 58 2.20 8.62 18.10
CA LEU A 58 3.08 8.62 16.93
C LEU A 58 4.19 9.69 17.02
N HIS A 59 4.19 10.50 18.08
CA HIS A 59 5.13 11.58 18.35
C HIS A 59 5.78 11.58 19.75
N ALA A 60 5.53 10.62 20.64
CA ALA A 60 5.85 10.84 22.07
C ALA A 60 7.26 10.42 22.55
N ALA A 61 8.06 9.73 21.75
CA ALA A 61 9.49 9.57 22.05
C ALA A 61 10.26 10.63 21.27
N LYS A 62 10.87 11.58 21.98
CA LYS A 62 11.78 12.56 21.36
C LYS A 62 12.98 11.80 20.81
N ILE A 63 12.98 11.59 19.50
CA ILE A 63 14.05 10.85 18.78
C ILE A 63 15.38 11.55 19.06
N ASP A 64 16.43 10.76 19.28
CA ASP A 64 17.79 11.29 19.40
C ASP A 64 18.17 12.04 18.10
N PRO A 65 18.60 13.31 18.16
CA PRO A 65 18.86 14.11 16.96
C PRO A 65 19.94 13.54 16.04
N VAL A 66 20.94 12.83 16.61
CA VAL A 66 22.03 12.22 15.83
C VAL A 66 21.53 10.98 15.11
N LYS A 67 20.69 10.18 15.76
CA LYS A 67 20.01 9.04 15.14
C LYS A 67 19.03 9.48 14.07
N GLU A 68 18.24 10.52 14.34
CA GLU A 68 17.32 11.09 13.36
C GLU A 68 18.05 11.52 12.08
N ALA A 69 19.14 12.28 12.22
CA ALA A 69 19.93 12.72 11.07
C ALA A 69 20.50 11.53 10.27
N ALA A 70 20.95 10.47 10.96
CA ALA A 70 21.45 9.27 10.31
C ALA A 70 20.34 8.49 9.57
N ILE A 71 19.14 8.39 10.14
CA ILE A 71 17.98 7.77 9.48
C ILE A 71 17.58 8.57 8.24
N ARG A 72 17.53 9.91 8.34
CA ARG A 72 17.24 10.77 7.18
C ARG A 72 18.25 10.55 6.05
N LYS A 73 19.54 10.44 6.39
CA LYS A 73 20.60 10.11 5.44
C LYS A 73 20.42 8.72 4.82
N LEU A 74 20.01 7.73 5.61
CA LEU A 74 19.71 6.39 5.10
C LEU A 74 18.60 6.43 4.05
N LEU A 75 17.50 7.12 4.34
CA LEU A 75 16.36 7.26 3.42
C LEU A 75 16.74 8.01 2.13
N GLU A 76 17.68 8.95 2.22
CA GLU A 76 18.25 9.66 1.08
C GLU A 76 19.12 8.74 0.23
N VAL A 77 20.10 8.02 0.81
CA VAL A 77 20.99 7.14 0.03
C VAL A 77 20.26 5.96 -0.62
N GLN A 78 19.12 5.55 -0.07
CA GLN A 78 18.25 4.53 -0.64
C GLN A 78 17.32 5.08 -1.75
N GLY A 79 17.26 6.39 -1.96
CA GLY A 79 16.34 7.03 -2.91
C GLY A 79 14.86 6.94 -2.50
N ILE A 80 14.58 6.58 -1.24
CA ILE A 80 13.20 6.44 -0.72
C ILE A 80 12.53 7.81 -0.67
N LYS A 81 13.29 8.85 -0.31
CA LYS A 81 12.79 10.23 -0.26
C LYS A 81 12.21 10.70 -1.60
N ASP A 82 12.84 10.33 -2.71
CA ASP A 82 12.39 10.69 -4.06
C ASP A 82 11.12 9.90 -4.47
N GLY A 83 10.92 8.72 -3.88
CA GLY A 83 9.76 7.87 -4.13
C GLY A 83 8.45 8.36 -3.49
N PHE A 84 8.51 9.18 -2.44
CA PHE A 84 7.31 9.62 -1.71
C PHE A 84 6.32 10.42 -2.56
N GLY A 85 6.80 11.21 -3.52
CA GLY A 85 5.92 11.94 -4.44
C GLY A 85 5.10 11.00 -5.33
N SER A 86 5.74 9.95 -5.85
CA SER A 86 5.08 8.91 -6.64
C SER A 86 4.07 8.12 -5.80
N LEU A 87 4.46 7.76 -4.56
CA LEU A 87 3.56 7.08 -3.62
C LEU A 87 2.31 7.92 -3.32
N ALA A 88 2.47 9.21 -3.02
CA ALA A 88 1.34 10.10 -2.77
C ALA A 88 0.40 10.19 -3.98
N ALA A 89 0.94 10.32 -5.19
CA ALA A 89 0.16 10.33 -6.42
C ALA A 89 -0.60 9.02 -6.63
N GLN A 90 0.04 7.88 -6.35
CA GLN A 90 -0.58 6.56 -6.50
C GLN A 90 -1.71 6.32 -5.49
N ILE A 91 -1.52 6.76 -4.22
CA ILE A 91 -2.59 6.73 -3.21
C ILE A 91 -3.78 7.55 -3.68
N VAL A 92 -3.55 8.76 -4.20
CA VAL A 92 -4.61 9.64 -4.74
C VAL A 92 -5.33 9.01 -5.93
N ALA A 93 -4.58 8.41 -6.87
CA ALA A 93 -5.14 7.75 -8.04
C ALA A 93 -6.03 6.55 -7.66
N ASN A 94 -5.59 5.74 -6.69
CA ASN A 94 -6.33 4.56 -6.23
C ASN A 94 -7.53 4.92 -5.34
N ALA A 95 -7.41 5.95 -4.50
CA ALA A 95 -8.47 6.37 -3.59
C ALA A 95 -9.54 7.25 -4.26
N GLY A 96 -9.22 7.95 -5.34
CA GLY A 96 -10.11 8.90 -6.01
C GLY A 96 -11.52 8.36 -6.33
N PRO A 97 -11.65 7.15 -6.92
CA PRO A 97 -12.96 6.54 -7.18
C PRO A 97 -13.78 6.30 -5.90
N GLN A 98 -13.15 5.81 -4.82
CA GLN A 98 -13.85 5.55 -3.56
C GLN A 98 -14.23 6.83 -2.82
N VAL A 99 -13.33 7.82 -2.82
CA VAL A 99 -13.59 9.16 -2.26
C VAL A 99 -14.80 9.79 -2.94
N SER A 100 -14.95 9.59 -4.26
CA SER A 100 -16.09 10.09 -5.00
C SER A 100 -17.41 9.55 -4.44
N VAL A 101 -17.51 8.25 -4.15
CA VAL A 101 -18.72 7.58 -3.64
C VAL A 101 -19.17 8.12 -2.28
N ASN A 102 -18.23 8.58 -1.44
CA ASN A 102 -18.53 9.09 -0.09
C ASN A 102 -19.10 10.52 -0.06
N PHE A 103 -19.06 11.25 -1.17
CA PHE A 103 -19.67 12.58 -1.27
C PHE A 103 -21.07 12.50 -1.91
N PRO A 104 -22.09 13.18 -1.33
CA PRO A 104 -23.41 13.21 -1.91
C PRO A 104 -23.41 13.77 -3.34
N PRO A 105 -24.29 13.28 -4.23
CA PRO A 105 -24.39 13.77 -5.60
C PRO A 105 -24.79 15.25 -5.64
N GLY A 106 -24.21 16.01 -6.57
CA GLY A 106 -24.52 17.43 -6.77
C GLY A 106 -23.51 18.14 -7.66
N LYS A 107 -23.88 19.33 -8.16
CA LYS A 107 -23.04 20.15 -9.06
C LYS A 107 -21.69 20.56 -8.45
N TYR A 108 -21.55 20.49 -7.13
CA TYR A 108 -20.31 20.79 -6.39
C TYR A 108 -19.34 19.61 -6.28
N ARG A 109 -19.82 18.37 -6.50
CA ARG A 109 -19.10 17.13 -6.12
C ARG A 109 -17.76 17.01 -6.83
N GLU A 110 -17.73 17.20 -8.14
CA GLU A 110 -16.49 17.11 -8.93
C GLU A 110 -15.43 18.13 -8.49
N LYS A 111 -15.85 19.40 -8.30
CA LYS A 111 -14.96 20.46 -7.81
C LYS A 111 -14.44 20.17 -6.40
N LEU A 112 -15.30 19.66 -5.51
CA LEU A 112 -14.93 19.31 -4.14
C LEU A 112 -13.92 18.16 -4.10
N ILE A 113 -14.15 17.08 -4.87
CA ILE A 113 -13.24 15.93 -4.96
C ILE A 113 -11.88 16.38 -5.49
N LYS A 114 -11.85 17.16 -6.58
CA LYS A 114 -10.60 17.68 -7.13
C LYS A 114 -9.81 18.50 -6.11
N LEU A 115 -10.47 19.41 -5.39
CA LEU A 115 -9.84 20.23 -4.36
C LEU A 115 -9.37 19.39 -3.17
N PHE A 116 -10.17 18.41 -2.75
CA PHE A 116 -9.81 17.49 -1.67
C PHE A 116 -8.56 16.68 -2.02
N LEU A 117 -8.55 16.02 -3.19
CA LEU A 117 -7.41 15.20 -3.63
C LEU A 117 -6.14 16.03 -3.77
N ALA A 118 -6.22 17.24 -4.33
CA ALA A 118 -5.07 18.14 -4.42
C ALA A 118 -4.53 18.57 -3.04
N ARG A 119 -5.40 18.84 -2.07
CA ARG A 119 -5.00 19.18 -0.70
C ARG A 119 -4.45 17.96 0.05
N PHE A 120 -5.00 16.79 -0.20
CA PHE A 120 -4.56 15.53 0.37
C PHE A 120 -3.18 15.13 -0.14
N GLU A 121 -2.95 15.18 -1.45
CA GLU A 121 -1.63 14.95 -2.06
C GLU A 121 -0.58 15.88 -1.45
N LYS A 122 -0.90 17.18 -1.34
CA LYS A 122 0.03 18.15 -0.74
C LYS A 122 0.40 17.76 0.70
N LYS A 123 -0.57 17.38 1.52
CA LYS A 123 -0.31 16.96 2.92
C LYS A 123 0.56 15.70 3.01
N LEU A 124 0.47 14.79 2.05
CA LEU A 124 1.36 13.62 1.98
C LEU A 124 2.76 13.95 1.45
N ARG A 125 2.88 14.99 0.62
CA ARG A 125 4.15 15.47 0.05
C ARG A 125 4.92 16.39 0.99
N ASP A 126 4.23 17.04 1.93
CA ASP A 126 4.87 17.69 3.06
C ASP A 126 5.68 16.61 3.83
N ASP A 127 6.67 17.00 4.65
CA ASP A 127 7.63 16.08 5.30
C ASP A 127 6.99 14.99 6.21
N GLU A 128 5.67 14.87 6.26
CA GLU A 128 4.88 13.84 6.95
C GLU A 128 5.29 12.41 6.60
N LEU A 129 5.38 12.04 5.31
CA LEU A 129 5.78 10.68 4.94
C LEU A 129 7.22 10.39 5.37
N LEU A 130 8.10 11.37 5.22
CA LEU A 130 9.49 11.27 5.66
C LEU A 130 9.58 11.13 7.18
N ASN A 131 8.84 11.94 7.94
CA ASN A 131 8.81 11.90 9.40
C ASN A 131 8.20 10.59 9.91
N PHE A 132 7.16 10.09 9.24
CA PHE A 132 6.59 8.78 9.52
C PHE A 132 7.65 7.69 9.34
N SER A 133 8.36 7.67 8.21
CA SER A 133 9.44 6.71 7.95
C SER A 133 10.54 6.82 8.99
N VAL A 134 10.96 8.04 9.36
CA VAL A 134 11.96 8.27 10.42
C VAL A 134 11.53 7.59 11.73
N GLY A 135 10.29 7.78 12.15
CA GLY A 135 9.76 7.14 13.36
C GLY A 135 9.70 5.61 13.27
N VAL A 136 9.46 5.05 12.07
CA VAL A 136 9.51 3.58 11.88
C VAL A 136 10.93 3.06 12.08
N TYR A 137 11.92 3.64 11.40
CA TYR A 137 13.32 3.19 11.54
C TYR A 137 13.84 3.37 12.97
N ASP A 138 13.45 4.44 13.65
CA ASP A 138 13.85 4.69 15.05
C ASP A 138 13.41 3.56 15.99
N ARG A 139 12.20 3.02 15.79
CA ARG A 139 11.67 1.92 16.62
C ARG A 139 12.35 0.58 16.39
N HIS A 140 12.91 0.35 15.19
CA HIS A 140 13.38 -0.97 14.79
C HIS A 140 14.90 -1.11 14.77
N PHE A 141 15.63 0.00 14.67
CA PHE A 141 17.08 -0.03 14.57
C PHE A 141 17.70 0.86 15.64
N ASN A 142 18.84 0.44 16.17
CA ASN A 142 19.69 1.31 16.96
C ASN A 142 20.60 2.18 16.06
N LYS A 143 21.30 3.14 16.66
CA LYS A 143 22.15 4.08 15.90
C LYS A 143 23.26 3.37 15.11
N SER A 144 23.93 2.39 15.71
CA SER A 144 25.04 1.69 15.08
C SER A 144 24.58 0.87 13.87
N GLU A 145 23.39 0.27 13.94
CA GLU A 145 22.77 -0.43 12.82
C GLU A 145 22.41 0.53 11.67
N ILE A 146 21.83 1.69 11.99
CA ILE A 146 21.56 2.74 10.99
C ILE A 146 22.85 3.20 10.31
N ASP A 147 23.91 3.47 11.07
CA ASP A 147 25.21 3.87 10.52
C ASP A 147 25.79 2.76 9.61
N GLY A 148 25.66 1.49 10.02
CA GLY A 148 26.05 0.33 9.23
C GLY A 148 25.30 0.25 7.90
N LEU A 149 23.98 0.46 7.91
CA LEU A 149 23.17 0.51 6.69
C LEU A 149 23.57 1.68 5.78
N VAL A 150 23.78 2.87 6.35
CA VAL A 150 24.25 4.05 5.59
C VAL A 150 25.60 3.73 4.92
N SER A 151 26.53 3.10 5.65
CA SER A 151 27.83 2.71 5.12
C SER A 151 27.69 1.68 4.00
N PHE A 152 26.88 0.64 4.19
CA PHE A 152 26.64 -0.39 3.18
C PHE A 152 26.07 0.19 1.88
N TYR A 153 25.00 0.98 1.96
CA TYR A 153 24.37 1.60 0.79
C TYR A 153 25.25 2.68 0.13
N GLY A 154 26.29 3.16 0.81
CA GLY A 154 27.33 3.99 0.20
C GLY A 154 28.30 3.23 -0.72
N THR A 155 28.42 1.90 -0.59
CA THR A 155 29.36 1.07 -1.35
C THR A 155 28.89 0.82 -2.80
N PRO A 156 29.78 0.41 -3.74
CA PRO A 156 29.35 0.01 -5.08
C PRO A 156 28.33 -1.13 -5.08
N LEU A 157 28.47 -2.10 -4.15
CA LEU A 157 27.53 -3.21 -4.02
C LEU A 157 26.17 -2.73 -3.53
N GLY A 158 26.12 -1.89 -2.49
CA GLY A 158 24.87 -1.36 -1.96
C GLY A 158 24.10 -0.50 -2.97
N LYS A 159 24.82 0.29 -3.79
CA LYS A 159 24.21 1.03 -4.91
C LYS A 159 23.67 0.11 -6.00
N LYS A 160 24.40 -0.96 -6.34
CA LYS A 160 23.93 -1.97 -7.30
C LYS A 160 22.68 -2.67 -6.79
N ASP A 161 22.66 -3.04 -5.51
CA ASP A 161 21.50 -3.63 -4.86
C ASP A 161 20.26 -2.73 -4.99
N ILE A 162 20.36 -1.42 -4.67
CA ILE A 162 19.26 -0.46 -4.86
C ILE A 162 18.79 -0.42 -6.32
N SER A 163 19.73 -0.37 -7.28
CA SER A 163 19.43 -0.27 -8.71
C SER A 163 18.69 -1.51 -9.23
N VAL A 164 19.22 -2.69 -8.92
CA VAL A 164 18.73 -3.97 -9.47
C VAL A 164 17.46 -4.43 -8.77
N ARG A 165 17.23 -4.02 -7.51
CA ARG A 165 16.04 -4.46 -6.74
C ARG A 165 14.73 -4.18 -7.48
N LYS A 166 14.60 -3.04 -8.18
CA LYS A 166 13.39 -2.71 -8.97
C LYS A 166 13.22 -3.64 -10.17
N GLU A 167 14.30 -3.93 -10.89
CA GLU A 167 14.30 -4.84 -12.04
C GLU A 167 13.98 -6.27 -11.59
N LEU A 168 14.61 -6.71 -10.51
CA LEU A 168 14.39 -8.03 -9.92
C LEU A 168 12.94 -8.22 -9.48
N SER A 169 12.35 -7.23 -8.81
CA SER A 169 10.92 -7.29 -8.44
C SER A 169 10.02 -7.38 -9.68
N ALA A 170 10.28 -6.57 -10.72
CA ALA A 170 9.47 -6.60 -11.94
C ALA A 170 9.59 -7.95 -12.69
N GLU A 171 10.78 -8.56 -12.69
CA GLU A 171 11.01 -9.88 -13.27
C GLU A 171 10.26 -10.98 -12.49
N ILE A 172 10.36 -10.95 -11.15
CA ILE A 172 9.64 -11.87 -10.26
C ILE A 172 8.13 -11.77 -10.49
N ASP A 173 7.58 -10.55 -10.54
CA ASP A 173 6.14 -10.33 -10.74
C ASP A 173 5.66 -10.88 -12.10
N SER A 174 6.42 -10.59 -13.16
CA SER A 174 6.15 -11.08 -14.52
C SER A 174 6.15 -12.62 -14.60
N ASP A 175 7.13 -13.25 -13.94
CA ASP A 175 7.25 -14.71 -13.96
C ASP A 175 6.22 -15.38 -13.07
N ALA A 176 5.86 -14.77 -11.93
CA ALA A 176 4.77 -15.21 -11.08
C ALA A 176 3.42 -15.17 -11.81
N GLU A 177 3.15 -14.12 -12.60
CA GLU A 177 1.94 -14.02 -13.42
C GLU A 177 1.87 -15.15 -14.45
N LYS A 178 2.98 -15.40 -15.18
CA LYS A 178 3.06 -16.50 -16.15
C LYS A 178 2.85 -17.86 -15.49
N LEU A 179 3.45 -18.07 -14.30
CA LEU A 179 3.29 -19.29 -13.54
C LEU A 179 1.82 -19.48 -13.10
N GLY A 180 1.20 -18.44 -12.53
CA GLY A 180 -0.19 -18.45 -12.12
C GLY A 180 -1.14 -18.74 -13.27
N PHE A 181 -0.89 -18.17 -14.46
CA PHE A 181 -1.70 -18.44 -15.66
C PHE A 181 -1.57 -19.88 -16.16
N ARG A 182 -0.37 -20.48 -16.08
CA ARG A 182 -0.19 -21.91 -16.39
C ARG A 182 -0.96 -22.79 -15.41
N ALA A 183 -0.77 -22.56 -14.12
CA ALA A 183 -1.46 -23.30 -13.06
C ALA A 183 -2.99 -23.18 -13.18
N TRP A 184 -3.50 -21.98 -13.48
CA TRP A 184 -4.93 -21.76 -13.73
C TRP A 184 -5.44 -22.59 -14.92
N LYS A 185 -4.72 -22.60 -16.05
CA LYS A 185 -5.12 -23.39 -17.22
C LYS A 185 -5.16 -24.88 -16.93
N GLU A 186 -4.14 -25.37 -16.22
CA GLU A 186 -4.06 -26.77 -15.81
C GLU A 186 -5.24 -27.12 -14.91
N ALA A 187 -5.51 -26.32 -13.87
CA ALA A 187 -6.63 -26.53 -12.96
C ALA A 187 -7.99 -26.49 -13.67
N VAL A 188 -8.21 -25.54 -14.59
CA VAL A 188 -9.46 -25.50 -15.39
C VAL A 188 -9.59 -26.75 -16.26
N THR A 189 -8.49 -27.22 -16.84
CA THR A 189 -8.51 -28.43 -17.68
C THR A 189 -8.89 -29.65 -16.84
N GLU A 190 -8.24 -29.83 -15.70
CA GLU A 190 -8.49 -30.91 -14.75
C GLU A 190 -9.94 -30.90 -14.25
N VAL A 191 -10.44 -29.75 -13.80
CA VAL A 191 -11.84 -29.61 -13.34
C VAL A 191 -12.83 -29.98 -14.45
N LEU A 192 -12.60 -29.53 -15.69
CA LEU A 192 -13.48 -29.87 -16.80
C LEU A 192 -13.39 -31.36 -17.20
N ASP A 193 -12.23 -31.99 -17.02
CA ASP A 193 -12.03 -33.42 -17.26
C ASP A 193 -12.80 -34.26 -16.26
N GLU A 194 -12.79 -33.85 -14.99
CA GLU A 194 -13.53 -34.49 -13.92
C GLU A 194 -15.05 -34.20 -13.98
N ASN A 195 -15.46 -33.11 -14.64
CA ASN A 195 -16.85 -32.66 -14.70
C ASN A 195 -17.32 -32.47 -16.17
N PRO A 196 -17.64 -33.56 -16.91
CA PRO A 196 -17.99 -33.50 -18.33
C PRO A 196 -19.30 -32.78 -18.67
N ASP A 197 -20.21 -32.66 -17.71
CA ASP A 197 -21.41 -31.84 -17.77
C ASP A 197 -21.07 -30.35 -17.80
N LEU A 198 -20.22 -29.86 -16.89
CA LEU A 198 -19.74 -28.47 -16.89
C LEU A 198 -19.02 -28.11 -18.19
N ARG A 199 -18.23 -29.06 -18.73
CA ARG A 199 -17.60 -28.91 -20.06
C ARG A 199 -18.63 -28.69 -21.16
N ARG A 200 -19.69 -29.50 -21.21
CA ARG A 200 -20.75 -29.36 -22.23
C ARG A 200 -21.46 -28.02 -22.12
N GLU A 201 -21.81 -27.61 -20.90
CA GLU A 201 -22.45 -26.31 -20.65
C GLU A 201 -21.56 -25.14 -21.07
N LEU A 202 -20.26 -25.19 -20.74
CA LEU A 202 -19.28 -24.17 -21.15
C LEU A 202 -19.14 -24.07 -22.68
N HIS A 203 -19.10 -25.21 -23.38
CA HIS A 203 -19.06 -25.22 -24.85
C HIS A 203 -20.34 -24.65 -25.48
N ALA A 204 -21.52 -24.99 -24.93
CA ALA A 204 -22.79 -24.47 -25.38
C ALA A 204 -22.88 -22.94 -25.19
N ALA A 205 -22.46 -22.44 -24.02
CA ALA A 205 -22.42 -21.01 -23.72
C ALA A 205 -21.49 -20.23 -24.67
N ARG A 206 -20.27 -20.74 -24.92
CA ARG A 206 -19.33 -20.13 -25.89
C ARG A 206 -19.85 -20.09 -27.32
N SER A 207 -20.67 -21.07 -27.70
CA SER A 207 -21.24 -21.15 -29.06
C SER A 207 -22.44 -20.24 -29.25
N ALA A 208 -23.08 -19.83 -28.15
CA ALA A 208 -24.21 -18.92 -28.12
C ALA A 208 -23.81 -17.42 -28.04
N GLU A 209 -22.54 -17.11 -27.74
CA GLU A 209 -22.06 -15.72 -27.79
C GLU A 209 -22.04 -15.21 -29.24
N PRO A 210 -22.69 -14.06 -29.54
CA PRO A 210 -22.61 -13.48 -30.87
C PRO A 210 -21.18 -13.05 -31.15
N LYS A 211 -20.64 -13.47 -32.30
CA LYS A 211 -19.34 -12.99 -32.80
C LYS A 211 -19.37 -11.46 -32.85
N ARG A 212 -18.60 -10.81 -31.97
CA ARG A 212 -18.33 -9.37 -32.00
C ARG A 212 -17.29 -9.04 -33.05
#